data_AF-A0A2M6WGB9-F1
#
_entry.id   AF-A0A2M6WGB9-F1
#
_cell.length_a   1.000
_cell.length_b   1.000
_cell.length_c   1.000
_cell.angle_alpha   90.00
_cell.angle_beta   90.00
_cell.angle_gamma   90.00
#
_symmetry.space_group_name_H-M   'P 1'
#
loop_
_entity.id
_entity.type
_entity.pdbx_description
1 polymer ?
#
loop_
_entity_poly.entity_id
_entity_poly.type
_entity_poly.pdbx_seq_one_letter_code
_entity_poly.pdbx_strand_id
1 'polypeptide(L)'
;MKKIVGMCVLIAVFGMVSFAAAQVATSTLPDPGTLPDSPLYFLKLWKENIQLFFTFSAEAKAEQYLRLAEVRLAEYQKMIEKGKQEIAEKTIAKYQNQLDRAVQKAQELKEKGIGDVIQKVEGATSKHLQVLQDNLAKVPEAAKKGLERAIEALQKGIEKIKGAVEKNKEAPSEISSDTLGWQTYQNEEGGYAFKYPNEWNAVTSKYNSRNALFGPGATSEGGIGGVTYRGALPSGRSLLNFIKESNEGIESGSISETETVINGNNVVISILPKASLVASEEGKNVSFVKNGKIFGVGVLYKTDFVKYPEDKQRLTIFNQILSTFKFIEPK
;
A
#
# COMPACT_ATOMS: atom_id res chain seq x y z
N MET A 1 -71.99 36.48 -25.47
CA MET A 1 -72.50 35.25 -24.81
C MET A 1 -71.63 34.06 -25.22
N LYS A 2 -71.46 33.11 -24.30
CA LYS A 2 -70.42 32.06 -24.19
C LYS A 2 -70.30 31.07 -25.36
N LYS A 3 -69.09 30.51 -25.54
CA LYS A 3 -68.69 29.07 -25.70
C LYS A 3 -67.32 28.99 -26.44
N ILE A 4 -66.17 28.95 -25.75
CA ILE A 4 -65.33 27.80 -25.30
C ILE A 4 -65.22 26.60 -26.28
N VAL A 5 -63.94 26.21 -26.47
CA VAL A 5 -63.32 24.89 -26.74
C VAL A 5 -62.96 24.58 -28.20
N GLY A 6 -61.66 24.35 -28.42
CA GLY A 6 -61.10 23.78 -29.64
C GLY A 6 -59.58 23.59 -29.57
N MET A 7 -59.13 22.70 -28.69
CA MET A 7 -57.76 22.18 -28.62
C MET A 7 -57.51 21.26 -29.82
N CYS A 8 -56.44 21.47 -30.59
CA CYS A 8 -55.74 20.42 -31.33
C CYS A 8 -54.34 20.89 -31.76
N VAL A 9 -53.36 20.29 -31.11
CA VAL A 9 -51.92 20.36 -31.36
C VAL A 9 -51.60 19.65 -32.68
N LEU A 10 -50.82 20.31 -33.55
CA LEU A 10 -50.08 19.69 -34.64
C LEU A 10 -48.85 20.56 -34.93
N ILE A 11 -47.82 20.43 -34.09
CA ILE A 11 -46.49 20.98 -34.38
C ILE A 11 -45.75 19.93 -35.19
N ALA A 12 -45.60 20.23 -36.48
CA ALA A 12 -44.79 19.46 -37.40
C ALA A 12 -43.29 19.67 -37.09
N VAL A 13 -42.62 18.53 -36.96
CA VAL A 13 -41.17 18.34 -36.84
C VAL A 13 -40.49 18.73 -38.16
N PHE A 14 -39.42 19.54 -38.12
CA PHE A 14 -38.32 19.44 -39.11
C PHE A 14 -37.03 20.16 -38.65
N GLY A 15 -35.92 19.41 -38.56
CA GLY A 15 -34.51 19.86 -38.65
C GLY A 15 -33.82 20.26 -37.33
N MET A 16 -33.12 19.38 -36.59
CA MET A 16 -31.71 18.91 -36.79
C MET A 16 -30.80 20.03 -37.34
N VAL A 17 -29.74 20.45 -36.66
CA VAL A 17 -28.59 19.65 -36.22
C VAL A 17 -28.08 20.13 -34.85
N SER A 18 -28.20 19.29 -33.82
CA SER A 18 -27.45 19.50 -32.57
C SER A 18 -26.07 18.88 -32.74
N PHE A 19 -25.05 19.74 -32.72
CA PHE A 19 -23.66 19.34 -32.53
C PHE A 19 -23.56 18.68 -31.14
N ALA A 20 -23.65 17.36 -31.08
CA ALA A 20 -23.30 16.63 -29.87
C ALA A 20 -21.77 16.73 -29.73
N ALA A 21 -21.31 17.71 -28.95
CA ALA A 21 -19.96 17.67 -28.41
C ALA A 21 -19.86 16.38 -27.59
N ALA A 22 -19.16 15.38 -28.13
CA ALA A 22 -18.75 14.23 -27.36
C ALA A 22 -18.00 14.78 -26.15
N GLN A 23 -18.59 14.63 -24.95
CA GLN A 23 -17.87 14.86 -23.72
C GLN A 23 -16.68 13.91 -23.75
N VAL A 24 -15.50 14.45 -24.06
CA VAL A 24 -14.24 13.80 -23.77
C VAL A 24 -14.28 13.57 -22.27
N ALA A 25 -14.50 12.33 -21.85
CA ALA A 25 -14.37 11.95 -20.47
C ALA A 25 -12.92 12.25 -20.08
N THR A 26 -12.69 13.39 -19.44
CA THR A 26 -11.42 13.66 -18.80
C THR A 26 -11.24 12.56 -17.77
N SER A 27 -10.32 11.65 -18.05
CA SER A 27 -9.96 10.55 -17.16
C SER A 27 -9.33 11.16 -15.89
N THR A 28 -10.16 11.51 -14.92
CA THR A 28 -9.69 12.12 -13.68
C THR A 28 -9.05 11.05 -12.80
N LEU A 29 -7.75 11.19 -12.58
CA LEU A 29 -7.05 10.41 -11.56
C LEU A 29 -7.58 10.77 -10.17
N PRO A 30 -7.46 9.87 -9.18
CA PRO A 30 -7.84 10.19 -7.80
C PRO A 30 -6.97 11.32 -7.24
N ASP A 31 -7.46 11.95 -6.18
CA ASP A 31 -6.67 12.90 -5.39
C ASP A 31 -5.42 12.20 -4.82
N PRO A 32 -4.19 12.68 -5.13
CA PRO A 32 -2.98 12.11 -4.60
C PRO A 32 -2.79 12.39 -3.10
N GLY A 33 -3.54 13.28 -2.45
CA GLY A 33 -3.36 13.59 -1.03
C GLY A 33 -1.92 14.01 -0.70
N THR A 34 -1.29 13.40 0.32
CA THR A 34 0.11 13.69 0.68
C THR A 34 1.08 13.32 -0.44
N LEU A 35 1.83 14.29 -0.95
CA LEU A 35 2.75 14.14 -2.08
C LEU A 35 4.13 13.58 -1.69
N PRO A 36 4.86 12.96 -2.63
CA PRO A 36 6.19 12.39 -2.40
C PRO A 36 7.27 13.35 -1.89
N ASP A 37 7.13 14.65 -2.14
CA ASP A 37 8.06 15.67 -1.66
C ASP A 37 7.74 16.18 -0.25
N SER A 38 6.65 15.70 0.36
CA SER A 38 6.30 16.00 1.75
C SER A 38 7.20 15.25 2.73
N PRO A 39 7.66 15.90 3.82
CA PRO A 39 8.40 15.21 4.88
C PRO A 39 7.57 14.12 5.57
N LEU A 40 6.23 14.18 5.48
CA LEU A 40 5.30 13.22 6.08
C LEU A 40 4.83 12.14 5.09
N TYR A 41 5.37 12.10 3.87
CA TYR A 41 4.97 11.10 2.86
C TYR A 41 5.20 9.65 3.32
N PHE A 42 6.18 9.41 4.19
CA PHE A 42 6.42 8.10 4.78
C PHE A 42 5.21 7.57 5.57
N LEU A 43 4.40 8.45 6.19
CA LEU A 43 3.18 8.06 6.90
C LEU A 43 2.10 7.57 5.92
N LYS A 44 2.02 8.19 4.74
CA LYS A 44 1.11 7.75 3.68
C LYS A 44 1.49 6.35 3.19
N LEU A 45 2.74 6.16 2.79
CA LEU A 45 3.23 4.84 2.34
C LEU A 45 3.00 3.75 3.38
N TRP A 46 3.21 4.10 4.64
CA TRP A 46 2.94 3.21 5.76
C TRP A 46 1.46 2.83 5.87
N LYS A 47 0.53 3.80 5.83
CA LYS A 47 -0.91 3.52 5.89
C LYS A 47 -1.34 2.60 4.75
N GLU A 48 -0.84 2.85 3.56
CA GLU A 48 -1.13 2.04 2.37
C GLU A 48 -0.56 0.62 2.47
N ASN A 49 0.65 0.46 3.01
CA ASN A 49 1.25 -0.85 3.24
C ASN A 49 0.49 -1.65 4.30
N ILE A 50 0.05 -1.01 5.39
CA ILE A 50 -0.85 -1.65 6.36
C ILE A 50 -2.16 -2.02 5.66
N GLN A 51 -2.71 -1.14 4.82
CA GLN A 51 -3.91 -1.43 4.05
C GLN A 51 -3.74 -2.70 3.20
N LEU A 52 -2.65 -2.78 2.44
CA LEU A 52 -2.30 -3.94 1.64
C LEU A 52 -2.08 -5.21 2.48
N PHE A 53 -1.48 -5.08 3.66
CA PHE A 53 -1.20 -6.20 4.55
C PHE A 53 -2.49 -6.91 4.99
N PHE A 54 -3.48 -6.13 5.42
CA PHE A 54 -4.78 -6.68 5.82
C PHE A 54 -5.70 -6.99 4.64
N THR A 55 -5.30 -6.71 3.40
CA THR A 55 -6.09 -7.11 2.21
C THR A 55 -5.74 -8.56 1.86
N PHE A 56 -6.55 -9.49 2.40
CA PHE A 56 -6.25 -10.92 2.34
C PHE A 56 -6.75 -11.61 1.06
N SER A 57 -7.90 -11.21 0.50
CA SER A 57 -8.39 -11.83 -0.73
C SER A 57 -7.55 -11.38 -1.93
N ALA A 58 -7.22 -12.30 -2.82
CA ALA A 58 -6.44 -11.99 -4.02
C ALA A 58 -7.13 -10.91 -4.89
N GLU A 59 -8.48 -10.94 -4.95
CA GLU A 59 -9.29 -9.94 -5.66
C GLU A 59 -9.14 -8.55 -5.05
N ALA A 60 -9.43 -8.40 -3.75
CA ALA A 60 -9.31 -7.09 -3.10
C ALA A 60 -7.86 -6.59 -3.16
N LYS A 61 -6.88 -7.50 -3.17
CA LYS A 61 -5.46 -7.13 -3.27
C LYS A 61 -5.10 -6.62 -4.66
N ALA A 62 -5.63 -7.24 -5.71
CA ALA A 62 -5.50 -6.74 -7.09
C ALA A 62 -6.07 -5.33 -7.23
N GLU A 63 -7.29 -5.12 -6.74
CA GLU A 63 -7.95 -3.81 -6.76
C GLU A 63 -7.19 -2.75 -5.94
N GLN A 64 -6.67 -3.14 -4.77
CA GLN A 64 -5.91 -2.23 -3.93
C GLN A 64 -4.57 -1.84 -4.58
N TYR A 65 -3.88 -2.78 -5.22
CA TYR A 65 -2.68 -2.46 -6.01
C TYR A 65 -2.98 -1.52 -7.17
N LEU A 66 -4.09 -1.76 -7.89
CA LEU A 66 -4.53 -0.90 -8.99
C LEU A 66 -4.85 0.53 -8.53
N ARG A 67 -5.56 0.67 -7.41
CA ARG A 67 -5.83 1.97 -6.76
C ARG A 67 -4.53 2.68 -6.39
N LEU A 68 -3.55 1.96 -5.83
CA LEU A 68 -2.25 2.55 -5.50
C LEU A 68 -1.49 2.99 -6.75
N ALA A 69 -1.58 2.25 -7.85
CA ALA A 69 -1.02 2.67 -9.13
C ALA A 69 -1.65 4.01 -9.56
N GLU A 70 -2.98 4.15 -9.54
CA GLU A 70 -3.66 5.41 -9.86
C GLU A 70 -3.17 6.59 -9.01
N VAL A 71 -3.01 6.37 -7.70
CA VAL A 71 -2.48 7.38 -6.78
C VAL A 71 -1.04 7.74 -7.14
N ARG A 72 -0.17 6.77 -7.49
CA ARG A 72 1.21 7.05 -7.92
C ARG A 72 1.24 7.84 -9.23
N LEU A 73 0.32 7.56 -10.16
CA LEU A 73 0.23 8.31 -11.42
C LEU A 73 -0.21 9.76 -11.17
N ALA A 74 -1.12 9.99 -10.22
CA ALA A 74 -1.53 11.33 -9.81
C ALA A 74 -0.39 12.10 -9.12
N GLU A 75 0.35 11.43 -8.23
CA GLU A 75 1.53 12.01 -7.59
C GLU A 75 2.61 12.35 -8.61
N TYR A 76 2.85 11.47 -9.59
CA TYR A 76 3.79 11.72 -10.68
C TYR A 76 3.45 13.01 -11.43
N GLN A 77 2.19 13.20 -11.83
CA GLN A 77 1.74 14.43 -12.50
C GLN A 77 2.05 15.67 -11.64
N LYS A 78 1.76 15.61 -10.33
CA LYS A 78 2.09 16.72 -9.41
C LYS A 78 3.58 16.96 -9.26
N MET A 79 4.42 15.93 -9.30
CA MET A 79 5.88 16.11 -9.22
C MET A 79 6.44 16.73 -10.49
N ILE A 80 5.91 16.37 -11.67
CA ILE A 80 6.25 17.02 -12.93
C ILE A 80 5.80 18.49 -12.92
N GLU A 81 4.56 18.78 -12.56
CA GLU A 81 4.04 20.15 -12.46
C GLU A 81 4.90 21.03 -11.54
N LYS A 82 5.45 20.46 -10.48
CA LYS A 82 6.34 21.14 -9.52
C LYS A 82 7.82 21.15 -9.93
N GLY A 83 8.16 20.64 -11.11
CA GLY A 83 9.54 20.55 -11.61
C GLY A 83 10.45 19.60 -10.80
N LYS A 84 9.87 18.70 -10.00
CA LYS A 84 10.59 17.74 -9.14
C LYS A 84 10.91 16.45 -9.89
N GLN A 85 11.74 16.55 -10.93
CA GLN A 85 11.96 15.46 -11.88
C GLN A 85 12.49 14.17 -11.22
N GLU A 86 13.50 14.24 -10.36
CA GLU A 86 14.05 13.04 -9.68
C GLU A 86 12.99 12.32 -8.84
N ILE A 87 12.12 13.09 -8.17
CA ILE A 87 11.02 12.54 -7.38
C ILE A 87 9.95 11.93 -8.32
N ALA A 88 9.66 12.57 -9.45
CA ALA A 88 8.75 12.05 -10.46
C ALA A 88 9.25 10.71 -11.04
N GLU A 89 10.54 10.60 -11.37
CA GLU A 89 11.14 9.35 -11.87
C GLU A 89 11.03 8.21 -10.86
N LYS A 90 11.28 8.47 -9.57
CA LYS A 90 11.05 7.47 -8.50
C LYS A 90 9.57 7.12 -8.35
N THR A 91 8.68 8.10 -8.56
CA THR A 91 7.23 7.91 -8.41
C THR A 91 6.64 7.07 -9.54
N ILE A 92 7.09 7.27 -10.79
CA ILE A 92 6.62 6.47 -11.93
C ILE A 92 7.15 5.03 -11.88
N ALA A 93 8.33 4.79 -11.31
CA ALA A 93 8.80 3.44 -11.02
C ALA A 93 7.91 2.74 -9.98
N LYS A 94 7.46 3.47 -8.95
CA LYS A 94 6.49 2.92 -7.98
C LYS A 94 5.13 2.63 -8.64
N TYR A 95 4.68 3.46 -9.58
CA TYR A 95 3.48 3.17 -10.38
C TYR A 95 3.59 1.81 -11.09
N GLN A 96 4.70 1.58 -11.81
CA GLN A 96 4.96 0.32 -12.50
C GLN A 96 4.90 -0.87 -11.54
N ASN A 97 5.58 -0.78 -10.39
CA ASN A 97 5.57 -1.83 -9.37
C ASN A 97 4.16 -2.16 -8.85
N GLN A 98 3.30 -1.16 -8.63
CA GLN A 98 1.93 -1.40 -8.17
C GLN A 98 1.07 -2.02 -9.28
N LEU A 99 1.24 -1.55 -10.52
CA LEU A 99 0.55 -2.10 -11.67
C LEU A 99 0.91 -3.58 -11.91
N ASP A 100 2.19 -3.93 -11.87
CA ASP A 100 2.66 -5.30 -12.05
C ASP A 100 2.07 -6.24 -10.99
N ARG A 101 1.96 -5.78 -9.74
CA ARG A 101 1.32 -6.54 -8.66
C ARG A 101 -0.18 -6.73 -8.87
N ALA A 102 -0.87 -5.71 -9.39
CA ALA A 102 -2.28 -5.81 -9.75
C ALA A 102 -2.48 -6.85 -10.87
N VAL A 103 -1.65 -6.78 -11.91
CA VAL A 103 -1.65 -7.71 -13.05
C VAL A 103 -1.38 -9.14 -12.59
N GLN A 104 -0.37 -9.35 -11.75
CA GLN A 104 -0.04 -10.68 -11.22
C GLN A 104 -1.22 -11.28 -10.43
N LYS A 105 -1.85 -10.50 -9.55
CA LYS A 105 -3.01 -10.98 -8.77
C LYS A 105 -4.22 -11.25 -9.67
N ALA A 106 -4.45 -10.44 -10.70
CA ALA A 106 -5.48 -10.71 -11.69
C ALA A 106 -5.23 -12.01 -12.47
N GLN A 107 -3.98 -12.30 -12.81
CA GLN A 107 -3.61 -13.56 -13.47
C GLN A 107 -3.84 -14.78 -12.56
N GLU A 108 -3.45 -14.70 -11.28
CA GLU A 108 -3.72 -15.77 -10.30
C GLU A 108 -5.23 -16.06 -10.18
N LEU A 109 -6.08 -15.04 -10.28
CA LEU A 109 -7.53 -15.18 -10.25
C LEU A 109 -8.08 -15.76 -11.56
N LYS A 110 -7.54 -15.34 -12.70
CA LYS A 110 -7.87 -15.91 -14.02
C LYS A 110 -7.62 -17.41 -14.06
N GLU A 111 -6.46 -17.86 -13.58
CA GLU A 111 -6.09 -19.28 -13.50
C GLU A 111 -7.04 -20.08 -12.60
N LYS A 112 -7.68 -19.43 -11.63
CA LYS A 112 -8.70 -20.00 -10.74
C LYS A 112 -10.13 -19.87 -11.26
N GLY A 113 -10.33 -19.33 -12.47
CA GLY A 113 -11.64 -19.13 -13.09
C GLY A 113 -12.45 -17.96 -12.51
N ILE A 114 -11.82 -17.03 -11.79
CA ILE A 114 -12.48 -15.86 -11.19
C ILE A 114 -12.24 -14.65 -12.12
N GLY A 115 -13.26 -14.28 -12.91
CA GLY A 115 -13.13 -13.38 -14.06
C GLY A 115 -13.34 -11.88 -13.81
N ASP A 116 -14.10 -11.49 -12.78
CA ASP A 116 -14.58 -10.09 -12.64
C ASP A 116 -13.45 -9.07 -12.42
N VAL A 117 -12.36 -9.49 -11.76
CA VAL A 117 -11.17 -8.63 -11.55
C VAL A 117 -10.45 -8.30 -12.85
N ILE A 118 -10.46 -9.20 -13.84
CA ILE A 118 -9.77 -9.00 -15.11
C ILE A 118 -10.35 -7.79 -15.83
N GLN A 119 -11.67 -7.71 -15.93
CA GLN A 119 -12.36 -6.61 -16.58
C GLN A 119 -12.09 -5.27 -15.89
N LYS A 120 -12.03 -5.27 -14.54
CA LYS A 120 -11.69 -4.06 -13.76
C LYS A 120 -10.26 -3.60 -14.04
N VAL A 121 -9.29 -4.51 -14.05
CA VAL A 121 -7.89 -4.18 -14.33
C VAL A 121 -7.71 -3.72 -15.79
N GLU A 122 -8.34 -4.37 -16.75
CA GLU A 122 -8.31 -3.95 -18.16
C GLU A 122 -8.93 -2.57 -18.37
N GLY A 123 -10.07 -2.30 -17.74
CA GLY A 123 -10.76 -1.01 -17.83
C GLY A 123 -9.93 0.13 -17.24
N ALA A 124 -9.30 -0.09 -16.08
CA ALA A 124 -8.43 0.91 -15.46
C ALA A 124 -7.13 1.13 -16.23
N THR A 125 -6.49 0.05 -16.70
CA THR A 125 -5.24 0.17 -17.47
C THR A 125 -5.43 0.89 -18.80
N SER A 126 -6.59 0.73 -19.45
CA SER A 126 -6.94 1.53 -20.63
C SER A 126 -6.99 3.03 -20.32
N LYS A 127 -7.53 3.42 -19.16
CA LYS A 127 -7.53 4.82 -18.71
C LYS A 127 -6.12 5.30 -18.38
N HIS A 128 -5.31 4.46 -17.73
CA HIS A 128 -3.93 4.84 -17.38
C HIS A 128 -3.08 5.03 -18.64
N LEU A 129 -3.27 4.21 -19.69
CA LEU A 129 -2.58 4.36 -20.97
C LEU A 129 -2.83 5.75 -21.56
N GLN A 130 -4.10 6.19 -21.59
CA GLN A 130 -4.46 7.51 -22.08
C GLN A 130 -3.76 8.62 -21.27
N VAL A 131 -3.80 8.53 -19.94
CA VAL A 131 -3.13 9.50 -19.06
C VAL A 131 -1.61 9.53 -19.27
N LEU A 132 -0.97 8.37 -19.40
CA LEU A 132 0.47 8.27 -19.64
C LEU A 132 0.87 8.87 -21.00
N GLN A 133 0.08 8.61 -22.04
CA GLN A 133 0.28 9.20 -23.38
C GLN A 133 0.09 10.72 -23.38
N ASP A 134 -0.95 11.22 -22.71
CA ASP A 134 -1.19 12.66 -22.55
C ASP A 134 -0.05 13.35 -21.80
N ASN A 135 0.53 12.68 -20.80
CA ASN A 135 1.68 13.18 -20.06
C ASN A 135 2.96 13.15 -20.91
N LEU A 136 3.15 12.15 -21.76
CA LEU A 136 4.33 12.01 -22.62
C LEU A 136 4.51 13.22 -23.55
N ALA A 137 3.39 13.80 -24.01
CA ALA A 137 3.39 15.00 -24.83
C ALA A 137 3.75 16.30 -24.07
N LYS A 138 3.66 16.29 -22.74
CA LYS A 138 3.75 17.49 -21.88
C LYS A 138 5.02 17.56 -21.03
N VAL A 139 5.72 16.44 -20.87
CA VAL A 139 6.89 16.36 -19.99
C VAL A 139 8.18 16.76 -20.72
N PRO A 140 9.19 17.29 -19.99
CA PRO A 140 10.54 17.47 -20.53
C PRO A 140 11.14 16.15 -21.02
N GLU A 141 12.06 16.22 -22.00
CA GLU A 141 12.70 15.06 -22.64
C GLU A 141 13.26 14.06 -21.61
N ALA A 142 13.87 14.57 -20.54
CA ALA A 142 14.48 13.75 -19.51
C ALA A 142 13.46 12.89 -18.72
N ALA A 143 12.18 13.28 -18.68
CA ALA A 143 11.11 12.51 -18.02
C ALA A 143 10.36 11.55 -18.97
N LYS A 144 10.56 11.67 -20.30
CA LYS A 144 9.88 10.80 -21.30
C LYS A 144 10.24 9.33 -21.14
N LYS A 145 11.52 9.02 -20.92
CA LYS A 145 12.01 7.64 -20.72
C LYS A 145 11.34 6.92 -19.55
N GLY A 146 10.93 7.64 -18.51
CA GLY A 146 10.17 7.06 -17.39
C GLY A 146 8.76 6.66 -17.81
N LEU A 147 8.10 7.51 -18.59
CA LEU A 147 6.75 7.28 -19.12
C LEU A 147 6.72 6.19 -20.19
N GLU A 148 7.67 6.18 -21.10
CA GLU A 148 7.78 5.13 -22.14
C GLU A 148 7.87 3.75 -21.49
N ARG A 149 8.73 3.59 -20.48
CA ARG A 149 8.82 2.35 -19.69
C ARG A 149 7.49 2.01 -18.99
N ALA A 150 6.75 3.02 -18.51
CA ALA A 150 5.48 2.80 -17.84
C ALA A 150 4.38 2.36 -18.82
N ILE A 151 4.37 2.92 -20.03
CA ILE A 151 3.48 2.54 -21.13
C ILE A 151 3.80 1.11 -21.56
N GLU A 152 5.07 0.77 -21.76
CA GLU A 152 5.51 -0.58 -22.13
C GLU A 152 5.10 -1.62 -21.07
N ALA A 153 5.37 -1.33 -19.78
CA ALA A 153 4.97 -2.21 -18.67
C ALA A 153 3.45 -2.43 -18.64
N LEU A 154 2.67 -1.36 -18.87
CA LEU A 154 1.22 -1.43 -18.91
C LEU A 154 0.71 -2.26 -20.10
N GLN A 155 1.26 -2.05 -21.31
CA GLN A 155 0.90 -2.82 -22.49
C GLN A 155 1.20 -4.31 -22.29
N LYS A 156 2.41 -4.63 -21.81
CA LYS A 156 2.81 -6.00 -21.47
C LYS A 156 1.90 -6.62 -20.41
N GLY A 157 1.50 -5.84 -19.40
CA GLY A 157 0.57 -6.27 -18.36
C GLY A 157 -0.82 -6.63 -18.91
N ILE A 158 -1.35 -5.79 -19.83
CA ILE A 158 -2.62 -6.05 -20.52
C ILE A 158 -2.53 -7.32 -21.38
N GLU A 159 -1.44 -7.50 -22.12
CA GLU A 159 -1.23 -8.69 -22.95
C GLU A 159 -1.18 -9.98 -22.13
N LYS A 160 -0.49 -9.95 -20.98
CA LYS A 160 -0.47 -11.06 -20.01
C LYS A 160 -1.87 -11.43 -19.54
N ILE A 161 -2.68 -10.42 -19.20
CA ILE A 161 -4.07 -10.63 -18.75
C ILE A 161 -4.93 -11.18 -19.88
N LYS A 162 -4.78 -10.71 -21.12
CA LYS A 162 -5.54 -11.18 -22.29
C LYS A 162 -5.15 -12.58 -22.74
N GLY A 163 -3.95 -13.05 -22.41
CA GLY A 163 -3.46 -14.40 -22.72
C GLY A 163 -2.78 -14.50 -24.09
N ALA A 164 -2.17 -13.42 -24.59
CA ALA A 164 -1.55 -13.37 -25.91
C ALA A 164 -0.05 -13.76 -25.95
N VAL A 165 0.57 -14.17 -24.84
CA VAL A 165 1.95 -14.69 -24.86
C VAL A 165 2.09 -15.92 -23.98
N GLU A 166 2.80 -16.91 -24.53
CA GLU A 166 3.00 -18.28 -24.10
C GLU A 166 3.48 -18.45 -22.65
N LYS A 167 3.20 -19.66 -22.13
CA LYS A 167 3.78 -20.23 -20.91
C LYS A 167 5.30 -20.06 -20.89
N ASN A 168 5.78 -18.99 -20.29
CA ASN A 168 7.07 -19.02 -19.61
C ASN A 168 6.79 -19.02 -18.12
N LYS A 169 7.19 -20.12 -17.47
CA LYS A 169 7.39 -20.20 -16.01
C LYS A 169 8.54 -19.26 -15.65
N GLU A 170 8.32 -17.96 -15.75
CA GLU A 170 9.11 -17.02 -14.96
C GLU A 170 8.54 -17.09 -13.54
N ALA A 171 9.34 -17.70 -12.66
CA ALA A 171 9.14 -17.66 -11.22
C ALA A 171 8.82 -16.21 -10.78
N PRO A 172 7.98 -16.04 -9.74
CA PRO A 172 7.36 -14.77 -9.40
C PRO A 172 8.38 -13.65 -9.32
N SER A 173 8.12 -12.55 -10.02
CA SER A 173 8.75 -11.27 -9.72
C SER A 173 8.20 -10.77 -8.38
N GLU A 174 8.58 -11.44 -7.28
CA GLU A 174 8.50 -10.89 -5.93
C GLU A 174 9.53 -9.78 -5.80
N ILE A 175 9.27 -8.67 -6.48
CA ILE A 175 10.14 -7.52 -6.47
C ILE A 175 9.25 -6.32 -6.16
N SER A 176 9.06 -6.04 -4.86
CA SER A 176 9.31 -4.66 -4.47
C SER A 176 10.77 -4.45 -4.85
N SER A 177 11.07 -3.55 -5.80
CA SER A 177 12.46 -3.22 -6.15
C SER A 177 13.31 -2.98 -4.89
N ASP A 178 12.66 -2.52 -3.83
CA ASP A 178 13.27 -2.10 -2.59
C ASP A 178 13.50 -3.25 -1.58
N THR A 179 12.95 -4.45 -1.82
CA THR A 179 13.17 -5.65 -0.97
C THR A 179 13.69 -6.85 -1.76
N LEU A 180 14.13 -6.63 -3.00
CA LEU A 180 14.79 -7.64 -3.80
C LEU A 180 16.07 -8.09 -3.09
N GLY A 181 16.26 -9.40 -3.00
CA GLY A 181 17.45 -9.98 -2.35
C GLY A 181 17.45 -9.90 -0.84
N TRP A 182 16.37 -9.43 -0.20
CA TRP A 182 16.21 -9.50 1.25
C TRP A 182 16.04 -10.94 1.73
N GLN A 183 16.52 -11.21 2.95
CA GLN A 183 16.35 -12.49 3.61
C GLN A 183 14.89 -12.67 4.06
N THR A 184 14.47 -13.92 4.26
CA THR A 184 13.14 -14.24 4.81
C THR A 184 13.29 -14.89 6.17
N TYR A 185 12.64 -14.31 7.18
CA TYR A 185 12.47 -14.92 8.50
C TYR A 185 11.11 -15.60 8.58
N GLN A 186 11.07 -16.79 9.17
CA GLN A 186 9.84 -17.53 9.42
C GLN A 186 9.82 -18.01 10.87
N ASN A 187 8.66 -17.90 11.52
CA ASN A 187 8.43 -18.39 12.87
C ASN A 187 7.19 -19.27 12.87
N GLU A 188 7.39 -20.59 12.87
CA GLU A 188 6.31 -21.57 12.78
C GLU A 188 5.40 -21.54 14.02
N GLU A 189 5.95 -21.33 15.22
CA GLU A 189 5.16 -21.33 16.46
C GLU A 189 4.24 -20.09 16.58
N GLY A 190 4.75 -18.94 16.15
CA GLY A 190 4.02 -17.69 16.02
C GLY A 190 3.12 -17.64 14.79
N GLY A 191 3.37 -18.49 13.79
CA GLY A 191 2.58 -18.60 12.57
C GLY A 191 2.75 -17.42 11.62
N TYR A 192 3.94 -16.83 11.52
CA TYR A 192 4.20 -15.71 10.60
C TYR A 192 5.56 -15.76 9.92
N ALA A 193 5.70 -14.96 8.87
CA ALA A 193 6.95 -14.73 8.14
C ALA A 193 7.04 -13.27 7.70
N PHE A 194 8.27 -12.76 7.54
CA PHE A 194 8.54 -11.44 6.97
C PHE A 194 9.92 -11.43 6.29
N LYS A 195 10.16 -10.48 5.39
CA LYS A 195 11.48 -10.23 4.81
C LYS A 195 12.21 -9.12 5.57
N TYR A 196 13.54 -9.19 5.59
CA TYR A 196 14.41 -8.19 6.24
C TYR A 196 15.72 -8.00 5.46
N PRO A 197 16.40 -6.83 5.58
CA PRO A 197 17.64 -6.55 4.86
C PRO A 197 18.76 -7.54 5.18
N ASN A 198 19.70 -7.75 4.25
CA ASN A 198 20.81 -8.69 4.43
C ASN A 198 21.77 -8.28 5.55
N GLU A 199 21.87 -6.98 5.81
CA GLU A 199 22.69 -6.37 6.85
C GLU A 199 22.03 -6.38 8.24
N TRP A 200 20.78 -6.82 8.35
CA TRP A 200 20.08 -6.99 9.62
C TRP A 200 20.05 -8.45 10.04
N ASN A 201 19.87 -8.67 11.33
CA ASN A 201 19.48 -9.97 11.86
C ASN A 201 17.98 -10.00 12.13
N ALA A 202 17.38 -11.18 12.00
CA ALA A 202 16.06 -11.49 12.52
C ALA A 202 16.12 -12.84 13.24
N VAL A 203 15.77 -12.86 14.52
CA VAL A 203 16.00 -13.99 15.42
C VAL A 203 14.82 -14.21 16.35
N THR A 204 14.57 -15.47 16.71
CA THR A 204 13.54 -15.81 17.71
C THR A 204 13.96 -15.32 19.09
N SER A 205 13.03 -14.73 19.84
CA SER A 205 13.30 -14.30 21.21
C SER A 205 13.50 -15.51 22.13
N LYS A 206 14.52 -15.46 23.01
CA LYS A 206 14.72 -16.48 24.04
C LYS A 206 13.63 -16.46 25.13
N TYR A 207 12.89 -15.36 25.25
CA TYR A 207 11.87 -15.17 26.28
C TYR A 207 10.49 -15.65 25.84
N ASN A 208 10.23 -15.67 24.53
CA ASN A 208 8.98 -16.15 23.96
C ASN A 208 9.25 -16.60 22.52
N SER A 209 9.11 -17.89 22.27
CA SER A 209 9.38 -18.51 20.97
C SER A 209 8.42 -18.08 19.86
N ARG A 210 7.26 -17.48 20.21
CA ARG A 210 6.35 -16.83 19.26
C ARG A 210 6.80 -15.41 18.87
N ASN A 211 7.77 -14.84 19.58
CA ASN A 211 8.28 -13.50 19.31
C ASN A 211 9.54 -13.55 18.44
N ALA A 212 9.71 -12.49 17.65
CA ALA A 212 10.90 -12.25 16.85
C ALA A 212 11.51 -10.90 17.23
N LEU A 213 12.83 -10.82 17.15
CA LEU A 213 13.61 -9.59 17.31
C LEU A 213 14.35 -9.35 15.99
N PHE A 214 14.34 -8.12 15.50
CA PHE A 214 15.04 -7.75 14.28
C PHE A 214 15.81 -6.44 14.44
N GLY A 215 16.81 -6.26 13.59
CA GLY A 215 17.66 -5.07 13.60
C GLY A 215 19.11 -5.34 13.26
N PRO A 216 19.93 -4.29 13.07
CA PRO A 216 21.38 -4.42 13.01
C PRO A 216 21.88 -5.11 14.29
N GLY A 217 22.55 -6.25 14.14
CA GLY A 217 23.11 -7.00 15.27
C GLY A 217 22.08 -7.56 16.26
N ALA A 218 20.80 -7.69 15.89
CA ALA A 218 19.79 -8.27 16.77
C ALA A 218 20.18 -9.68 17.23
N THR A 219 19.91 -9.97 18.50
CA THR A 219 20.16 -11.25 19.18
C THR A 219 18.86 -11.78 19.76
N SER A 220 18.86 -13.02 20.27
CA SER A 220 17.67 -13.59 20.93
C SER A 220 17.24 -12.82 22.18
N GLU A 221 18.07 -11.89 22.67
CA GLU A 221 17.81 -11.10 23.88
C GLU A 221 17.33 -9.68 23.58
N GLY A 222 17.71 -9.12 22.43
CA GLY A 222 17.36 -7.75 22.08
C GLY A 222 17.52 -7.43 20.60
N GLY A 223 16.74 -6.43 20.17
CA GLY A 223 16.78 -5.86 18.83
C GLY A 223 16.07 -4.50 18.85
N ILE A 224 16.31 -3.69 17.83
CA ILE A 224 15.65 -2.37 17.71
C ILE A 224 14.17 -2.50 17.30
N GLY A 225 13.73 -3.67 16.86
CA GLY A 225 12.33 -3.95 16.59
C GLY A 225 12.01 -5.43 16.72
N GLY A 226 10.75 -5.77 16.49
CA GLY A 226 10.32 -7.16 16.63
C GLY A 226 8.85 -7.39 16.36
N VAL A 227 8.49 -8.67 16.47
CA VAL A 227 7.12 -9.17 16.45
C VAL A 227 6.82 -9.69 17.85
N THR A 228 5.70 -9.25 18.42
CA THR A 228 5.27 -9.59 19.77
C THR A 228 3.92 -10.30 19.73
N TYR A 229 3.83 -11.42 20.42
CA TYR A 229 2.59 -12.13 20.71
C TYR A 229 2.13 -11.78 22.13
N ARG A 230 0.89 -11.30 22.27
CA ARG A 230 0.32 -10.84 23.56
C ARG A 230 -0.81 -11.72 24.09
N GLY A 231 -0.96 -12.94 23.56
CA GLY A 231 -2.02 -13.86 23.99
C GLY A 231 -3.35 -13.62 23.28
N ALA A 232 -4.42 -14.20 23.83
CA ALA A 232 -5.77 -14.02 23.33
C ALA A 232 -6.33 -12.66 23.74
N LEU A 233 -7.05 -12.00 22.82
CA LEU A 233 -7.86 -10.83 23.17
C LEU A 233 -9.03 -11.30 24.05
N PRO A 234 -9.19 -10.75 25.27
CA PRO A 234 -10.29 -11.14 26.14
C PRO A 234 -11.65 -10.91 25.48
N SER A 235 -12.57 -11.86 25.64
CA SER A 235 -13.92 -11.79 25.10
C SER A 235 -14.62 -10.49 25.51
N GLY A 236 -15.22 -9.79 24.55
CA GLY A 236 -15.92 -8.52 24.77
C GLY A 236 -15.01 -7.30 24.94
N ARG A 237 -13.68 -7.45 24.92
CA ARG A 237 -12.74 -6.32 24.99
C ARG A 237 -12.33 -5.88 23.58
N SER A 238 -12.29 -4.57 23.34
CA SER A 238 -11.73 -4.02 22.10
C SER A 238 -10.21 -4.08 22.13
N LEU A 239 -9.58 -4.17 20.95
CA LEU A 239 -8.12 -4.13 20.85
C LEU A 239 -7.56 -2.81 21.40
N LEU A 240 -8.22 -1.68 21.11
CA LEU A 240 -7.79 -0.36 21.59
C LEU A 240 -7.75 -0.30 23.12
N ASN A 241 -8.81 -0.74 23.79
CA ASN A 241 -8.87 -0.68 25.25
C ASN A 241 -7.82 -1.61 25.86
N PHE A 242 -7.66 -2.83 25.32
CA PHE A 242 -6.60 -3.74 25.77
C PHE A 242 -5.20 -3.11 25.66
N ILE A 243 -4.90 -2.44 24.54
CA ILE A 243 -3.59 -1.80 24.34
C ILE A 243 -3.41 -0.61 25.29
N LYS A 244 -4.43 0.22 25.47
CA LYS A 244 -4.38 1.35 26.43
C LYS A 244 -4.12 0.88 27.85
N GLU A 245 -4.89 -0.10 28.32
CA GLU A 245 -4.72 -0.72 29.64
C GLU A 245 -3.32 -1.35 29.79
N SER A 246 -2.82 -2.02 28.74
CA SER A 246 -1.46 -2.58 28.76
C SER A 246 -0.35 -1.53 28.85
N ASN A 247 -0.67 -0.28 28.50
CA ASN A 247 0.23 0.86 28.57
C ASN A 247 0.02 1.70 29.83
N GLU A 248 -1.02 1.43 30.63
CA GLU A 248 -1.25 2.09 31.92
C GLU A 248 -0.07 1.80 32.87
N GLY A 249 0.64 2.86 33.28
CA GLY A 249 1.83 2.75 34.13
C GLY A 249 3.16 3.00 33.43
N ILE A 250 3.18 3.21 32.10
CA ILE A 250 4.36 3.73 31.40
C ILE A 250 4.45 5.23 31.68
N GLU A 251 5.34 5.64 32.58
CA GLU A 251 5.45 7.00 33.16
C GLU A 251 5.91 8.11 32.19
N SER A 252 5.78 7.90 30.88
CA SER A 252 6.39 8.76 29.87
C SER A 252 5.42 9.20 28.79
N GLY A 253 4.96 10.45 28.86
CA GLY A 253 4.28 11.16 27.78
C GLY A 253 2.97 10.54 27.29
N SER A 254 2.12 11.33 26.63
CA SER A 254 0.88 10.80 26.06
C SER A 254 1.21 9.85 24.92
N ILE A 255 1.18 8.54 25.17
CA ILE A 255 1.17 7.52 24.11
C ILE A 255 -0.03 7.85 23.21
N SER A 256 0.21 7.93 21.91
CA SER A 256 -0.86 8.14 20.95
C SER A 256 -1.29 6.80 20.38
N GLU A 257 -2.49 6.34 20.74
CA GLU A 257 -3.14 5.22 20.09
C GLU A 257 -4.23 5.68 19.12
N THR A 258 -4.11 5.26 17.86
CA THR A 258 -5.16 5.42 16.86
C THR A 258 -5.68 4.05 16.45
N GLU A 259 -6.99 3.82 16.65
CA GLU A 259 -7.67 2.66 16.11
C GLU A 259 -8.14 2.94 14.68
N THR A 260 -7.99 1.95 13.81
CA THR A 260 -8.49 1.99 12.45
C THR A 260 -8.93 0.60 12.01
N VAL A 261 -9.92 0.54 11.13
CA VAL A 261 -10.39 -0.70 10.54
C VAL A 261 -9.80 -0.83 9.15
N ILE A 262 -9.06 -1.91 8.92
CA ILE A 262 -8.37 -2.15 7.67
C ILE A 262 -8.82 -3.51 7.12
N ASN A 263 -9.63 -3.45 6.06
CA ASN A 263 -10.30 -4.61 5.46
C ASN A 263 -11.03 -5.49 6.50
N GLY A 264 -11.77 -4.85 7.41
CA GLY A 264 -12.51 -5.53 8.48
C GLY A 264 -11.69 -5.98 9.68
N ASN A 265 -10.37 -5.72 9.71
CA ASN A 265 -9.51 -6.03 10.85
C ASN A 265 -9.27 -4.77 11.68
N ASN A 266 -9.47 -4.86 12.98
CA ASN A 266 -9.11 -3.78 13.90
C ASN A 266 -7.59 -3.73 14.05
N VAL A 267 -7.04 -2.56 13.79
CA VAL A 267 -5.61 -2.25 13.89
C VAL A 267 -5.44 -1.07 14.82
N VAL A 268 -4.59 -1.22 15.81
CA VAL A 268 -4.23 -0.14 16.74
C VAL A 268 -2.79 0.24 16.49
N ILE A 269 -2.56 1.52 16.19
CA ILE A 269 -1.23 2.05 16.01
C ILE A 269 -0.88 2.84 17.26
N SER A 270 0.22 2.47 17.89
CA SER A 270 0.77 3.15 19.06
C SER A 270 2.05 3.88 18.70
N ILE A 271 2.15 5.15 19.09
CA ILE A 271 3.40 5.92 19.10
C ILE A 271 3.81 6.12 20.56
N LEU A 272 4.91 5.48 20.93
CA LEU A 272 5.52 5.50 22.26
C LEU A 272 6.54 6.65 22.29
N PRO A 273 6.39 7.65 23.17
CA PRO A 273 7.30 8.79 23.23
C PRO A 273 8.64 8.44 23.90
N LYS A 274 9.60 9.35 23.74
CA LYS A 274 11.05 9.25 24.06
C LYS A 274 11.44 8.75 25.45
N ALA A 275 10.53 8.75 26.42
CA ALA A 275 10.85 8.44 27.80
C ALA A 275 10.46 7.02 28.24
N SER A 276 9.95 6.16 27.34
CA SER A 276 9.41 4.84 27.73
C SER A 276 10.40 3.67 27.73
N LEU A 277 11.46 3.66 26.89
CA LEU A 277 12.22 2.41 26.66
C LEU A 277 13.75 2.57 26.65
N VAL A 278 14.28 3.71 26.24
CA VAL A 278 15.69 4.15 26.40
C VAL A 278 15.63 5.67 26.24
N ALA A 279 16.28 6.48 27.08
CA ALA A 279 16.06 7.94 27.25
C ALA A 279 16.30 8.87 26.02
N SER A 280 16.23 8.37 24.79
CA SER A 280 16.31 9.15 23.55
C SER A 280 15.52 8.59 22.36
N GLU A 281 14.79 7.47 22.51
CA GLU A 281 14.15 6.76 21.40
C GLU A 281 12.62 6.70 21.55
N GLU A 282 11.90 6.95 20.45
CA GLU A 282 10.47 6.72 20.31
C GLU A 282 10.22 5.31 19.78
N GLY A 283 9.08 4.72 20.13
CA GLY A 283 8.63 3.45 19.60
C GLY A 283 7.43 3.62 18.68
N LYS A 284 7.39 2.87 17.58
CA LYS A 284 6.18 2.71 16.78
C LYS A 284 5.77 1.25 16.82
N ASN A 285 4.51 0.98 17.13
CA ASN A 285 3.98 -0.37 17.19
C ASN A 285 2.63 -0.46 16.45
N VAL A 286 2.47 -1.49 15.61
CA VAL A 286 1.23 -1.81 14.92
C VAL A 286 0.66 -3.07 15.54
N SER A 287 -0.43 -2.95 16.29
CA SER A 287 -1.12 -4.05 16.94
C SER A 287 -2.34 -4.49 16.16
N PHE A 288 -2.59 -5.79 16.09
CA PHE A 288 -3.71 -6.36 15.36
C PHE A 288 -4.10 -7.73 15.92
N VAL A 289 -5.32 -8.17 15.58
CA VAL A 289 -5.85 -9.46 16.00
C VAL A 289 -5.89 -10.43 14.83
N LYS A 290 -5.39 -11.65 15.04
CA LYS A 290 -5.56 -12.78 14.12
C LYS A 290 -6.03 -13.99 14.90
N ASN A 291 -7.14 -14.59 14.49
CA ASN A 291 -7.73 -15.77 15.13
C ASN A 291 -7.90 -15.59 16.66
N GLY A 292 -8.38 -14.42 17.08
CA GLY A 292 -8.56 -14.05 18.49
C GLY A 292 -7.27 -13.77 19.26
N LYS A 293 -6.10 -13.84 18.63
CA LYS A 293 -4.79 -13.59 19.25
C LYS A 293 -4.22 -12.23 18.85
N ILE A 294 -3.60 -11.55 19.80
CA ILE A 294 -3.02 -10.23 19.62
C ILE A 294 -1.56 -10.36 19.19
N PHE A 295 -1.24 -9.68 18.10
CA PHE A 295 0.12 -9.51 17.61
C PHE A 295 0.47 -8.02 17.56
N GLY A 296 1.74 -7.69 17.75
CA GLY A 296 2.29 -6.36 17.56
C GLY A 296 3.57 -6.44 16.74
N VAL A 297 3.75 -5.56 15.76
CA VAL A 297 5.02 -5.40 15.04
C VAL A 297 5.52 -3.99 15.29
N GLY A 298 6.71 -3.87 15.86
CA GLY A 298 7.22 -2.58 16.33
C GLY A 298 8.70 -2.34 16.08
N VAL A 299 9.09 -1.07 16.14
CA VAL A 299 10.48 -0.60 16.00
C VAL A 299 10.71 0.64 16.87
N LEU A 300 11.92 0.77 17.39
CA LEU A 300 12.46 1.93 18.09
C LEU A 300 13.21 2.83 17.11
N TYR A 301 13.04 4.14 17.21
CA TYR A 301 13.69 5.13 16.34
C TYR A 301 13.86 6.49 17.04
N LYS A 302 14.76 7.33 16.54
CA LYS A 302 14.93 8.73 17.00
C LYS A 302 14.26 9.72 16.04
N THR A 303 13.59 10.75 16.56
CA THR A 303 12.83 11.72 15.73
C THR A 303 13.61 12.92 15.20
N ASP A 304 14.79 13.22 15.76
CA ASP A 304 15.67 14.24 15.19
C ASP A 304 16.41 13.65 13.98
N PHE A 305 15.72 13.57 12.84
CA PHE A 305 16.28 12.98 11.62
C PHE A 305 17.40 13.82 10.98
N VAL A 306 17.58 15.08 11.43
CA VAL A 306 18.74 15.88 11.03
C VAL A 306 19.98 15.36 11.76
N LYS A 307 19.84 15.05 13.05
CA LYS A 307 20.91 14.47 13.88
C LYS A 307 21.11 12.97 13.66
N TYR A 308 20.03 12.25 13.33
CA TYR A 308 19.98 10.79 13.17
C TYR A 308 19.34 10.40 11.82
N PRO A 309 20.00 10.67 10.69
CA PRO A 309 19.47 10.35 9.36
C PRO A 309 19.21 8.84 9.16
N GLU A 310 19.94 7.97 9.85
CA GLU A 310 19.77 6.52 9.86
C GLU A 310 18.40 6.08 10.39
N ASP A 311 17.78 6.86 11.28
CA ASP A 311 16.46 6.54 11.84
C ASP A 311 15.33 6.77 10.83
N LYS A 312 15.51 7.71 9.89
CA LYS A 312 14.60 7.85 8.76
C LYS A 312 14.66 6.63 7.83
N GLN A 313 15.86 6.09 7.63
CA GLN A 313 16.05 4.84 6.89
C GLN A 313 15.46 3.65 7.66
N ARG A 314 15.63 3.60 8.98
CA ARG A 314 15.05 2.57 9.86
C ARG A 314 13.53 2.51 9.76
N LEU A 315 12.85 3.65 9.77
CA LEU A 315 11.40 3.70 9.56
C LEU A 315 10.99 3.22 8.16
N THR A 316 11.78 3.54 7.14
CA THR A 316 11.59 3.02 5.78
C THR A 316 11.69 1.49 5.75
N ILE A 317 12.74 0.93 6.36
CA ILE A 317 12.97 -0.52 6.47
C ILE A 317 11.83 -1.18 7.26
N PHE A 318 11.41 -0.60 8.38
CA PHE A 318 10.28 -1.11 9.16
C PHE A 318 8.99 -1.19 8.33
N ASN A 319 8.70 -0.16 7.53
CA ASN A 319 7.53 -0.16 6.65
C ASN A 319 7.65 -1.24 5.54
N GLN A 320 8.86 -1.49 5.05
CA GLN A 320 9.12 -2.56 4.09
C GLN A 320 8.96 -3.94 4.73
N ILE A 321 9.48 -4.15 5.95
CA ILE A 321 9.27 -5.38 6.73
C ILE A 321 7.76 -5.62 6.89
N LEU A 322 7.01 -4.62 7.37
CA LEU A 322 5.54 -4.70 7.50
C LEU A 322 4.86 -5.07 6.18
N SER A 323 5.32 -4.52 5.05
CA SER A 323 4.74 -4.81 3.73
C SER A 323 4.95 -6.26 3.25
N THR A 324 5.95 -6.95 3.82
CA THR A 324 6.28 -8.35 3.51
C THR A 324 5.78 -9.32 4.57
N PHE A 325 5.28 -8.80 5.70
CA PHE A 325 4.74 -9.62 6.77
C PHE A 325 3.55 -10.43 6.25
N LYS A 326 3.48 -11.70 6.64
CA LYS A 326 2.36 -12.58 6.34
C LYS A 326 2.18 -13.58 7.46
N PHE A 327 0.93 -13.93 7.76
CA PHE A 327 0.65 -15.14 8.51
C PHE A 327 0.89 -16.36 7.60
N ILE A 328 1.46 -17.40 8.17
CA ILE A 328 1.63 -18.70 7.52
C ILE A 328 0.66 -19.68 8.17
N GLU A 329 0.09 -20.57 7.37
CA GLU A 329 -0.76 -21.63 7.90
C GLU A 329 0.12 -22.64 8.68
N PRO A 330 -0.36 -23.14 9.83
CA PRO A 330 0.31 -24.25 10.49
C PRO A 330 0.27 -25.45 9.53
N LYS A 331 1.42 -26.13 9.38
CA LYS A 331 1.53 -27.38 8.63
C LYS A 331 0.70 -28.49 9.27
#